data_AF-A0AAN7Z3J5-F1
#
_entry.id   AF-A0AAN7Z3J5-F1
#
_cell.length_a   1.000
_cell.length_b   1.000
_cell.length_c   1.000
_cell.angle_alpha   90.00
_cell.angle_beta   90.00
_cell.angle_gamma   90.00
#
_symmetry.space_group_name_H-M   'P 1'
#
loop_
_entity.id
_entity.type
_entity.pdbx_description
1 polymer ?
#
loop_
_entity_poly.entity_id
_entity_poly.type
_entity_poly.pdbx_seq_one_letter_code
_entity_poly.pdbx_strand_id
1 'polypeptide(L)'
;MTTTQLPIADTDKYDYVVIGGGTAGCVVAARLAENLPHKRVLLIEAGPSDYMDDRVLDLRQWLNLLGGELDYDYGTTEQPMGR
;
A
#
# COMPACT_ATOMS: atom_id res chain seq x y z
N MET A 1 -8.46 9.60 -5.85
CA MET A 1 -9.66 8.73 -5.97
C MET A 1 -9.17 7.29 -5.96
N THR A 2 -9.57 6.49 -4.98
CA THR A 2 -9.28 5.05 -4.89
C THR A 2 -10.49 4.27 -5.40
N THR A 3 -10.27 3.08 -5.96
CA THR A 3 -11.33 2.19 -6.45
C THR A 3 -10.87 0.75 -6.26
N THR A 4 -11.81 -0.16 -6.01
CA THR A 4 -11.57 -1.61 -5.98
C THR A 4 -11.83 -2.27 -7.33
N GLN A 5 -12.32 -1.51 -8.31
CA GLN A 5 -12.59 -1.98 -9.66
C GLN A 5 -11.96 -1.06 -10.70
N LEU A 6 -11.32 -1.69 -11.68
CA LEU A 6 -10.80 -1.04 -12.88
C LEU A 6 -11.66 -1.49 -14.07
N PRO A 7 -12.29 -0.57 -14.83
CA PRO A 7 -12.98 -0.93 -16.05
C PRO A 7 -12.03 -1.61 -17.04
N ILE A 8 -12.49 -2.66 -17.74
CA ILE A 8 -11.69 -3.35 -18.79
C ILE A 8 -11.18 -2.36 -19.84
N ALA A 9 -11.97 -1.35 -20.19
CA ALA A 9 -11.57 -0.32 -21.13
C ALA A 9 -10.38 0.54 -20.67
N ASP A 10 -10.00 0.46 -19.39
CA ASP A 10 -8.94 1.26 -18.78
C ASP A 10 -7.64 0.46 -18.52
N THR A 11 -7.62 -0.86 -18.74
CA THR A 11 -6.45 -1.71 -18.43
C THR A 11 -5.18 -1.26 -19.15
N ASP A 12 -5.33 -0.80 -20.38
CA ASP A 12 -4.20 -0.42 -21.24
C ASP A 12 -3.90 1.08 -21.20
N LYS A 13 -4.52 1.80 -20.25
CA LYS A 13 -4.38 3.27 -20.15
C LYS A 13 -3.26 3.72 -19.21
N TYR A 14 -2.46 2.81 -18.65
CA TYR A 14 -1.40 3.15 -17.70
C TYR A 14 -0.03 2.83 -18.27
N ASP A 15 0.92 3.75 -18.08
CA ASP A 15 2.31 3.56 -18.49
C ASP A 15 3.13 2.84 -17.41
N TYR A 16 2.76 3.06 -16.14
CA TYR A 16 3.41 2.46 -14.99
C TYR A 16 2.37 1.87 -14.04
N VAL A 17 2.66 0.68 -13.54
CA VAL A 17 1.89 0.02 -12.48
C VAL A 17 2.83 -0.23 -11.30
N VAL A 18 2.50 0.37 -10.16
CA VAL A 18 3.21 0.19 -8.89
C VAL A 18 2.36 -0.73 -8.01
N ILE A 19 2.95 -1.84 -7.56
CA ILE A 19 2.28 -2.81 -6.68
C ILE A 19 2.82 -2.62 -5.27
N GLY A 20 1.92 -2.36 -4.33
CA GLY A 20 2.21 -2.01 -2.95
C GLY A 20 2.29 -0.50 -2.74
N GLY A 21 1.33 0.06 -1.99
CA GLY A 21 1.29 1.40 -1.43
C GLY A 21 2.06 1.56 -0.12
N GLY A 22 3.06 0.71 0.15
CA GLY A 22 4.00 0.90 1.25
C GLY A 22 4.92 2.12 1.06
N THR A 23 5.89 2.29 1.96
CA THR A 23 6.81 3.44 1.98
C THR A 23 7.48 3.73 0.64
N ALA A 24 8.09 2.71 0.02
CA ALA A 24 8.75 2.88 -1.27
C ALA A 24 7.75 3.11 -2.43
N GLY A 25 6.63 2.37 -2.44
CA GLY A 25 5.64 2.46 -3.50
C GLY A 25 4.95 3.81 -3.57
N CYS A 26 4.59 4.39 -2.43
CA CYS A 26 4.05 5.75 -2.35
C CYS A 26 5.03 6.78 -2.91
N VAL A 27 6.31 6.71 -2.53
CA VAL A 27 7.34 7.65 -3.02
C VAL A 27 7.53 7.50 -4.53
N VAL A 28 7.69 6.27 -5.03
CA VAL A 28 7.89 6.03 -6.46
C VAL A 28 6.69 6.50 -7.29
N ALA A 29 5.46 6.16 -6.88
CA ALA A 29 4.26 6.57 -7.58
C ALA A 29 4.12 8.09 -7.62
N ALA A 30 4.36 8.77 -6.50
CA ALA A 30 4.33 10.24 -6.41
C ALA A 30 5.39 10.88 -7.32
N ARG A 31 6.63 10.39 -7.30
CA ARG A 31 7.71 10.94 -8.12
C ARG A 31 7.51 10.71 -9.61
N LEU A 32 6.97 9.55 -10.02
CA LEU A 32 6.63 9.30 -11.42
C LEU A 32 5.54 10.25 -11.89
N ALA A 33 4.47 10.44 -11.11
CA ALA A 33 3.37 11.34 -11.45
C ALA A 33 3.81 12.81 -11.51
N GLU A 34 4.69 13.24 -10.60
CA GLU A 34 5.23 14.61 -10.55
C GLU A 34 6.17 14.90 -11.74
N ASN A 35 7.10 14.00 -12.05
CA ASN A 35 8.15 14.25 -13.03
C ASN A 35 7.75 13.90 -14.47
N LEU A 36 6.70 13.08 -14.66
CA LEU A 36 6.23 12.64 -15.97
C LEU A 36 4.74 13.00 -16.15
N PRO A 37 4.39 14.29 -16.34
CA PRO A 37 2.99 14.76 -16.32
C PRO A 37 2.12 14.19 -17.45
N HIS A 38 2.72 13.62 -18.49
CA HIS A 38 2.01 12.96 -19.60
C HIS A 38 1.90 11.45 -19.43
N LYS A 39 2.43 10.88 -18.34
CA LYS A 39 2.40 9.46 -18.04
C LYS A 39 1.35 9.15 -16.99
N ARG A 40 0.63 8.05 -17.18
CA ARG A 40 -0.41 7.59 -16.26
C ARG A 40 0.16 6.52 -15.34
N VAL A 41 0.06 6.76 -14.03
CA VAL A 41 0.56 5.85 -12.99
C VAL A 41 -0.62 5.22 -12.26
N LEU A 42 -0.64 3.90 -12.19
CA LEU A 42 -1.57 3.12 -11.36
C LEU A 42 -0.82 2.61 -10.13
N LEU A 43 -1.34 2.90 -8.93
CA LEU A 43 -0.88 2.30 -7.69
C LEU A 43 -1.94 1.31 -7.20
N ILE A 44 -1.53 0.08 -6.92
CA ILE A 44 -2.39 -0.97 -6.38
C ILE A 44 -1.86 -1.34 -4.99
N GLU A 45 -2.69 -1.18 -3.96
CA GLU A 45 -2.41 -1.61 -2.59
C GLU A 45 -3.44 -2.64 -2.17
N ALA A 46 -2.99 -3.70 -1.48
CA ALA A 46 -3.87 -4.79 -1.04
C ALA A 46 -4.57 -4.44 0.27
N GLY A 47 -3.90 -3.70 1.17
CA GLY A 47 -4.45 -3.23 2.42
C GLY A 47 -5.57 -2.19 2.26
N PRO A 48 -6.40 -2.00 3.31
CA PRO A 48 -7.41 -0.96 3.31
C PRO A 48 -6.76 0.44 3.37
N SER A 49 -7.55 1.46 3.04
CA SER A 49 -7.13 2.85 3.25
C SER A 49 -7.09 3.17 4.75
N ASP A 50 -5.94 3.65 5.22
CA ASP A 50 -5.72 4.16 6.58
C ASP A 50 -5.83 5.69 6.68
N TYR A 51 -6.20 6.36 5.58
CA TYR A 51 -6.34 7.81 5.51
C TYR A 51 -7.33 8.33 6.58
N MET A 52 -6.82 9.18 7.48
CA MET A 52 -7.56 9.75 8.62
C MET A 52 -8.05 8.71 9.65
N ASP A 53 -7.41 7.54 9.73
CA ASP A 53 -7.68 6.56 10.79
C ASP A 53 -6.90 6.92 12.08
N ASP A 54 -7.61 7.31 13.13
CA ASP A 54 -7.02 7.66 14.43
C ASP A 54 -6.20 6.51 15.05
N ARG A 55 -6.53 5.25 14.74
CA ARG A 55 -5.77 4.09 15.20
C ARG A 55 -4.35 4.08 14.65
N VAL A 56 -4.14 4.67 13.47
CA VAL A 56 -2.84 4.80 12.80
C VAL A 56 -2.14 6.11 13.15
N LEU A 57 -2.90 7.19 13.33
CA LEU A 57 -2.36 8.52 13.61
C LEU A 57 -1.90 8.70 15.07
N ASP A 58 -2.51 8.04 16.05
CA ASP A 58 -2.03 8.07 17.44
C ASP A 58 -0.89 7.07 17.68
N LEU A 59 0.34 7.57 17.52
CA LEU A 59 1.56 6.79 17.75
C LEU A 59 1.63 6.11 19.12
N ARG A 60 0.92 6.60 20.15
CA ARG A 60 0.95 5.97 21.48
C ARG A 60 0.17 4.65 21.51
N GLN A 61 -0.69 4.42 20.53
CA GLN A 61 -1.56 3.25 20.43
C GLN A 61 -1.10 2.24 19.37
N TRP A 62 0.08 2.44 18.75
CA TRP A 62 0.54 1.63 17.62
C TRP A 62 0.56 0.11 17.89
N LEU A 63 0.84 -0.32 19.13
CA LEU A 63 0.83 -1.74 19.53
C LEU A 63 -0.53 -2.42 19.31
N ASN A 64 -1.63 -1.66 19.32
CA ASN A 64 -2.98 -2.18 19.10
C ASN A 64 -3.23 -2.58 17.63
N LEU A 65 -2.33 -2.21 16.71
CA LEU A 65 -2.44 -2.57 15.29
C LEU A 65 -1.90 -3.97 14.99
N LEU A 66 -1.03 -4.50 15.85
CA LEU A 66 -0.41 -5.81 15.67
C LEU A 66 -1.46 -6.92 15.70
N GLY A 67 -1.42 -7.83 14.73
CA GLY A 67 -2.41 -8.90 14.54
C GLY A 67 -3.81 -8.42 14.14
N GLY A 68 -3.99 -7.13 13.83
CA GLY A 68 -5.24 -6.56 13.35
C GLY A 68 -5.33 -6.52 11.81
N GLU A 69 -6.37 -5.85 11.29
CA GLU A 69 -6.63 -5.75 9.84
C GLU A 69 -5.56 -4.99 9.03
N LEU A 70 -4.68 -4.24 9.70
CA LEU A 70 -3.57 -3.49 9.10
C LEU A 70 -2.23 -4.24 9.19
N ASP A 71 -2.21 -5.43 9.78
CA ASP A 71 -1.05 -6.29 9.89
C ASP A 71 -1.20 -7.48 8.94
N TYR A 72 -0.19 -7.73 8.11
CA TYR A 72 -0.18 -8.92 7.26
C TYR A 72 -0.03 -10.21 8.07
N ASP A 73 0.46 -10.12 9.32
CA ASP A 73 0.62 -11.22 10.26
C ASP A 73 1.33 -12.44 9.64
N TYR A 74 2.35 -12.18 8.82
CA TYR A 74 3.13 -13.24 8.19
C TYR A 74 3.98 -13.96 9.25
N GLY A 75 3.54 -15.16 9.59
CA GLY A 75 4.32 -16.09 10.40
C GLY A 75 5.62 -16.50 9.71
N THR A 76 6.65 -16.74 10.52
CA THR A 76 7.87 -17.41 10.05
C THR A 76 7.70 -18.93 10.18
N THR A 77 8.58 -19.68 9.52
CA THR A 77 8.72 -21.11 9.80
C THR A 77 9.37 -21.32 11.18
N GLU A 78 9.25 -22.52 11.73
CA GLU A 78 9.93 -22.89 12.98
C GLU A 78 11.44 -22.53 12.92
N GLN A 79 11.93 -21.84 13.96
CA GLN A 79 13.33 -21.43 14.10
C GLN A 79 14.01 -22.33 15.15
N PRO A 80 14.75 -23.39 14.75
CA PRO A 80 15.19 -24.45 15.68
C PRO A 80 16.14 -23.97 16.80
N MET A 81 16.79 -22.84 16.58
CA MET A 81 17.77 -22.26 17.51
C MET A 81 17.34 -20.87 18.03
N GLY A 82 16.09 -20.46 17.78
CA GLY A 82 15.53 -19.22 18.31
C GLY A 82 15.17 -19.39 19.78
N ARG A 83 16.15 -19.24 20.67
CA ARG A 83 15.91 -18.98 22.10
C ARG A 83 15.81 -17.49 22.35
#